data_AF-A0A349PCG8-F1
#
_entry.id   AF-A0A349PCG8-F1
#
_cell.length_a   1.000
_cell.length_b   1.000
_cell.length_c   1.000
_cell.angle_alpha   90.00
_cell.angle_beta   90.00
_cell.angle_gamma   90.00
#
_symmetry.space_group_name_H-M   'P 1'
#
loop_
_entity.id
_entity.type
_entity.pdbx_description
1 polymer ?
#
loop_
_entity_poly.entity_id
_entity_poly.type
_entity_poly.pdbx_seq_one_letter_code
_entity_poly.pdbx_strand_id
1 'polypeptide(L)'
;MHILNYYFTPFAVILILFALFFSEPERAVTYASFAILAAAFAANYWLGSNVYRFMRWSRHIRAVTVWINLGVSAALFYLLSAYWAPMWLLFLTAPAASAMYMKKWQVFLTALFASGIMVGLYYARSVAYGDGGGMGAQLWGMAASQAVFIIFFSMFTSAMAEMIVKVRDSQR
;
A
#
# COMPACT_ATOMS: atom_id res chain seq x y z
N MET A 1 16.05 2.50 4.99
CA MET A 1 15.32 1.36 5.58
C MET A 1 14.45 1.76 6.75
N HIS A 2 14.88 2.72 7.58
CA HIS A 2 14.03 3.24 8.66
C HIS A 2 12.71 3.84 8.17
N ILE A 3 12.73 4.78 7.20
CA ILE A 3 11.54 5.55 6.79
C ILE A 3 10.34 4.68 6.36
N LEU A 4 10.54 3.60 5.61
CA LEU A 4 9.42 2.79 5.11
C LEU A 4 8.70 2.11 6.29
N ASN A 5 9.42 1.45 7.20
CA ASN A 5 8.83 0.90 8.42
C ASN A 5 8.33 1.97 9.40
N TYR A 6 9.00 3.12 9.46
CA TYR A 6 8.66 4.19 10.40
C TYR A 6 7.36 4.93 10.03
N TYR A 7 6.94 4.89 8.77
CA TYR A 7 5.73 5.57 8.32
C TYR A 7 4.65 4.59 7.84
N PHE A 8 5.01 3.48 7.19
CA PHE A 8 4.04 2.49 6.70
C PHE A 8 3.33 1.76 7.83
N THR A 9 4.10 1.19 8.77
CA THR A 9 3.52 0.40 9.87
C THR A 9 2.61 1.26 10.76
N PRO A 10 3.01 2.44 11.25
CA PRO A 10 2.09 3.26 12.04
C PRO A 10 0.90 3.75 11.23
N PHE A 11 1.06 4.06 9.94
CA PHE A 11 -0.08 4.40 9.09
C PHE A 11 -1.09 3.25 9.00
N ALA A 12 -0.62 2.03 8.68
CA ALA A 12 -1.49 0.86 8.62
C ALA A 12 -2.13 0.53 9.97
N VAL A 13 -1.39 0.66 11.08
CA VAL A 13 -1.92 0.47 12.44
C VAL A 13 -3.01 1.49 12.75
N ILE A 14 -2.78 2.78 12.44
CA ILE A 14 -3.77 3.85 12.65
C ILE A 14 -5.03 3.56 11.83
N LEU A 15 -4.88 3.21 10.54
CA LEU A 15 -6.00 2.83 9.68
C LEU A 15 -6.81 1.65 10.25
N ILE A 16 -6.13 0.62 10.76
CA ILE A 16 -6.79 -0.53 11.39
C ILE A 16 -7.48 -0.10 12.68
N LEU A 17 -6.84 0.69 13.54
CA LEU A 17 -7.45 1.18 14.78
C LEU A 17 -8.72 1.98 14.49
N PHE A 18 -8.70 2.83 13.46
CA PHE A 18 -9.90 3.54 12.99
C PHE A 18 -10.97 2.57 12.50
N ALA A 19 -10.61 1.54 11.72
CA ALA A 19 -11.55 0.51 11.28
C ALA A 19 -12.15 -0.28 12.46
N LEU A 20 -11.37 -0.57 13.50
CA LEU A 20 -11.85 -1.26 14.70
C LEU A 20 -12.80 -0.38 15.52
N PHE A 21 -12.44 0.90 15.69
CA PHE A 21 -13.22 1.82 16.51
C PHE A 21 -14.55 2.21 15.87
N PHE A 22 -14.58 2.41 14.55
CA PHE A 22 -15.78 2.89 13.86
C PHE A 22 -16.74 1.79 13.42
N SER A 23 -16.26 0.56 13.24
CA SER A 23 -17.01 -0.45 12.48
C SER A 23 -17.22 -1.77 13.21
N GLU A 24 -16.81 -1.86 14.49
CA GLU A 24 -16.94 -3.03 15.36
C GLU A 24 -16.83 -4.39 14.62
N PRO A 25 -15.72 -4.64 13.91
CA PRO A 25 -15.61 -5.84 13.08
C PRO A 25 -15.60 -7.12 13.93
N GLU A 26 -15.98 -8.24 13.29
CA GLU A 26 -15.95 -9.55 13.94
C GLU A 26 -14.58 -9.84 14.56
N ARG A 27 -14.60 -10.50 15.73
CA ARG A 27 -13.37 -10.81 16.49
C ARG A 27 -12.35 -11.56 15.64
N ALA A 28 -12.79 -12.47 14.77
CA ALA A 28 -11.92 -13.23 13.87
C ALA A 28 -11.17 -12.33 12.86
N VAL A 29 -11.87 -11.36 12.25
CA VAL A 29 -11.28 -10.42 11.28
C VAL A 29 -10.27 -9.50 11.94
N THR A 30 -10.56 -9.07 13.18
CA THR A 30 -9.66 -8.25 14.00
C THR A 30 -8.35 -8.99 14.29
N TYR A 31 -8.42 -10.23 14.82
CA TYR A 31 -7.22 -11.02 15.13
C TYR A 31 -6.43 -11.36 13.86
N ALA A 32 -7.10 -11.72 12.76
CA ALA A 32 -6.44 -11.98 11.49
C ALA A 32 -5.68 -10.75 10.96
N SER A 33 -6.28 -9.56 11.06
CA SER A 33 -5.66 -8.30 10.62
C SER A 33 -4.43 -7.95 11.46
N PHE A 34 -4.51 -8.10 12.78
CA PHE A 34 -3.35 -7.91 13.66
C PHE A 34 -2.25 -8.95 13.41
N ALA A 35 -2.62 -10.21 13.19
CA ALA A 35 -1.65 -11.27 12.87
C ALA A 35 -0.93 -10.98 11.55
N ILE A 36 -1.66 -10.56 10.52
CA ILE A 36 -1.08 -10.15 9.22
C ILE A 36 -0.14 -8.96 9.42
N LEU A 37 -0.55 -7.96 10.21
CA LEU A 37 0.28 -6.77 10.44
C LEU A 37 1.54 -7.10 11.24
N ALA A 38 1.43 -7.94 12.26
CA ALA A 38 2.58 -8.42 13.04
C ALA A 38 3.54 -9.26 12.17
N ALA A 39 3.01 -10.15 11.33
CA ALA A 39 3.80 -10.92 10.37
C ALA A 39 4.50 -10.02 9.35
N ALA A 40 3.80 -9.00 8.83
CA ALA A 40 4.36 -8.01 7.93
C ALA A 40 5.47 -7.21 8.61
N PHE A 41 5.27 -6.78 9.86
CA PHE A 41 6.29 -6.09 10.63
C PHE A 41 7.52 -6.96 10.85
N ALA A 42 7.34 -8.22 11.25
CA ALA A 42 8.42 -9.18 11.42
C ALA A 42 9.20 -9.43 10.12
N ALA A 43 8.48 -9.62 9.00
CA ALA A 43 9.10 -9.80 7.69
C ALA A 43 9.90 -8.56 7.25
N ASN A 44 9.34 -7.36 7.42
CA ASN A 44 10.02 -6.10 7.12
C ASN A 44 11.23 -5.87 8.05
N TYR A 45 11.13 -6.21 9.33
CA TYR A 45 12.22 -6.12 10.30
C TYR A 45 13.36 -7.07 9.97
N TRP A 46 13.03 -8.33 9.64
CA TRP A 46 13.99 -9.35 9.25
C TRP A 46 14.73 -8.98 7.96
N LEU A 47 14.00 -8.50 6.94
CA LEU A 47 14.60 -7.99 5.71
C LEU A 47 15.51 -6.79 5.99
N GLY A 48 15.06 -5.85 6.83
CA GLY A 48 15.85 -4.67 7.23
C GLY A 48 17.15 -5.03 7.94
N SER A 49 17.10 -5.98 8.89
CA SER A 49 18.27 -6.46 9.63
C SER A 49 19.29 -7.15 8.70
N ASN A 50 18.82 -7.94 7.74
CA ASN A 50 19.69 -8.69 6.82
C ASN A 50 20.25 -7.88 5.66
N VAL A 51 19.82 -6.63 5.45
CA VAL A 51 20.28 -5.83 4.30
C VAL A 51 21.75 -5.45 4.38
N TYR A 52 22.28 -5.25 5.58
CA TYR A 52 23.71 -4.99 5.76
C TYR A 52 24.57 -6.19 5.34
N ARG A 53 24.06 -7.42 5.49
CA ARG A 53 24.72 -8.65 5.07
C ARG A 53 24.72 -8.84 3.55
N PHE A 54 23.76 -8.24 2.84
CA PHE A 54 23.57 -8.38 1.39
C PHE A 54 23.71 -7.04 0.64
N MET A 55 24.80 -6.29 0.88
CA MET A 55 25.07 -4.99 0.24
C MET A 55 24.90 -4.99 -1.29
N ARG A 56 25.36 -6.05 -1.99
CA ARG A 56 25.24 -6.19 -3.46
C ARG A 56 23.78 -6.31 -3.93
N TRP A 57 22.87 -6.78 -3.10
CA TRP A 57 21.44 -6.98 -3.43
C TRP A 57 20.50 -5.95 -2.79
N SER A 58 21.04 -4.91 -2.16
CA SER A 58 20.25 -3.88 -1.48
C SER A 58 19.14 -3.24 -2.33
N ARG A 59 19.34 -3.08 -3.65
CA ARG A 59 18.29 -2.58 -4.57
C ARG A 59 17.14 -3.58 -4.78
N HIS A 60 17.45 -4.86 -4.89
CA HIS A 60 16.44 -5.92 -5.09
C HIS A 60 15.65 -6.17 -3.81
N ILE A 61 16.32 -6.17 -2.66
CA ILE A 61 15.64 -6.32 -1.36
C ILE A 61 14.64 -5.19 -1.11
N ARG A 62 14.99 -3.95 -1.49
CA ARG A 62 14.05 -2.81 -1.41
C ARG A 62 12.84 -3.00 -2.32
N ALA A 63 13.04 -3.50 -3.54
CA ALA A 63 11.94 -3.81 -4.43
C ALA A 63 11.03 -4.89 -3.83
N VAL A 64 11.59 -6.00 -3.37
CA VAL A 64 10.85 -7.09 -2.73
C VAL A 64 10.04 -6.58 -1.53
N THR A 65 10.61 -5.68 -0.73
CA THR A 65 9.92 -5.07 0.43
C THR A 65 8.67 -4.29 0.00
N VAL A 66 8.74 -3.53 -1.10
CA VAL A 66 7.58 -2.82 -1.65
C VAL A 66 6.48 -3.81 -2.08
N TRP A 67 6.85 -4.90 -2.75
CA TRP A 67 5.91 -5.92 -3.19
C TRP A 67 5.26 -6.69 -2.03
N ILE A 68 6.03 -7.02 -0.98
CA ILE A 68 5.50 -7.63 0.23
C ILE A 68 4.48 -6.70 0.89
N ASN A 69 4.81 -5.41 1.05
CA ASN A 69 3.89 -4.45 1.64
C ASN A 69 2.64 -4.25 0.79
N LEU A 70 2.76 -4.27 -0.54
CA LEU A 70 1.60 -4.25 -1.43
C LEU A 70 0.70 -5.48 -1.25
N GLY A 71 1.29 -6.68 -1.11
CA GLY A 71 0.54 -7.90 -0.83
C GLY A 71 -0.18 -7.87 0.52
N VAL A 72 0.49 -7.34 1.56
CA VAL A 72 -0.11 -7.13 2.89
C VAL A 72 -1.26 -6.13 2.80
N SER A 73 -1.07 -4.99 2.13
CA SER A 73 -2.12 -4.00 1.89
C SER A 73 -3.31 -4.60 1.16
N ALA A 74 -3.07 -5.46 0.17
CA ALA A 74 -4.12 -6.17 -0.56
C ALA A 74 -4.92 -7.12 0.35
N ALA A 75 -4.23 -7.91 1.18
CA ALA A 75 -4.87 -8.81 2.13
C ALA A 75 -5.70 -8.04 3.18
N LEU A 76 -5.11 -7.00 3.78
CA LEU A 76 -5.81 -6.15 4.75
C LEU A 76 -7.01 -5.44 4.12
N PHE A 77 -6.86 -4.92 2.90
CA PHE A 77 -7.95 -4.28 2.19
C PHE A 77 -9.09 -5.26 1.91
N TYR A 78 -8.80 -6.48 1.48
CA TYR A 78 -9.85 -7.49 1.24
C TYR A 78 -10.66 -7.77 2.52
N LEU A 79 -9.98 -7.94 3.66
CA LEU A 79 -10.62 -8.21 4.95
C LEU A 79 -11.40 -7.00 5.48
N LEU A 80 -10.81 -5.81 5.42
CA LEU A 80 -11.31 -4.64 6.17
C LEU A 80 -12.11 -3.64 5.32
N SER A 81 -12.12 -3.75 3.99
CA SER A 81 -12.79 -2.74 3.14
C SER A 81 -14.31 -2.66 3.30
N ALA A 82 -14.99 -3.68 3.82
CA ALA A 82 -16.42 -3.56 4.19
C ALA A 82 -16.64 -2.73 5.45
N TYR A 83 -15.68 -2.79 6.36
CA TYR A 83 -15.82 -2.16 7.66
C TYR A 83 -15.48 -0.68 7.53
N TRP A 84 -14.43 -0.33 6.79
CA TRP A 84 -13.97 1.05 6.72
C TRP A 84 -13.60 1.51 5.31
N ALA A 85 -14.38 2.47 4.80
CA ALA A 85 -14.28 2.97 3.43
C ALA A 85 -12.89 3.54 3.04
N PRO A 86 -12.15 4.25 3.91
CA PRO A 86 -10.82 4.79 3.59
C PRO A 86 -9.69 3.76 3.48
N MET A 87 -9.95 2.45 3.61
CA MET A 87 -8.90 1.43 3.57
C MET A 87 -8.12 1.37 2.26
N TRP A 88 -8.67 1.89 1.17
CA TRP A 88 -7.98 1.99 -0.11
C TRP A 88 -6.68 2.83 -0.03
N LEU A 89 -6.56 3.72 0.97
CA LEU A 89 -5.36 4.51 1.22
C LEU A 89 -4.12 3.65 1.51
N LEU A 90 -4.30 2.39 1.95
CA LEU A 90 -3.19 1.44 2.10
C LEU A 90 -2.43 1.23 0.78
N PHE A 91 -3.10 1.34 -0.36
CA PHE A 91 -2.48 1.20 -1.68
C PHE A 91 -1.62 2.38 -2.09
N LEU A 92 -1.66 3.51 -1.38
CA LEU A 92 -0.76 4.65 -1.64
C LEU A 92 0.66 4.41 -1.12
N THR A 93 0.78 3.57 -0.09
CA THR A 93 2.01 3.44 0.68
C THR A 93 3.14 2.78 -0.10
N ALA A 94 2.87 1.66 -0.77
CA ALA A 94 3.87 0.92 -1.56
C ALA A 94 4.37 1.76 -2.77
N PRO A 95 3.51 2.41 -3.56
CA PRO A 95 3.93 3.35 -4.60
C PRO A 95 4.66 4.60 -4.08
N ALA A 96 4.22 5.19 -2.96
CA ALA A 96 4.93 6.32 -2.36
C ALA A 96 6.31 5.91 -1.85
N ALA A 97 6.43 4.71 -1.29
CA ALA A 97 7.70 4.13 -0.88
C ALA A 97 8.61 3.83 -2.08
N SER A 98 8.06 3.33 -3.20
CA SER A 98 8.84 3.05 -4.40
C SER A 98 9.43 4.34 -4.99
N ALA A 99 8.73 5.48 -4.87
CA ALA A 99 9.23 6.80 -5.28
C ALA A 99 10.57 7.19 -4.63
N MET A 100 10.89 6.66 -3.45
CA MET A 100 12.14 6.97 -2.75
C MET A 100 13.33 6.10 -3.19
N TYR A 101 13.07 4.96 -3.83
CA TYR A 101 14.09 3.93 -4.04
C TYR A 101 14.18 3.42 -5.49
N MET A 102 13.19 3.71 -6.32
CA MET A 102 13.07 3.21 -7.69
C MET A 102 13.08 4.34 -8.72
N LYS A 103 13.26 3.97 -9.99
CA LYS A 103 13.14 4.90 -11.11
C LYS A 103 11.67 5.28 -11.34
N LYS A 104 11.41 6.49 -11.84
CA LYS A 104 10.06 7.00 -12.14
C LYS A 104 9.16 6.01 -12.90
N TRP A 105 9.69 5.30 -13.90
CA TRP A 105 8.93 4.28 -14.63
C TRP A 105 8.52 3.08 -13.75
N GLN A 106 9.39 2.64 -12.84
CA GLN A 106 9.08 1.56 -11.90
C GLN A 106 8.04 2.02 -10.86
N VAL A 107 8.08 3.29 -10.45
CA VAL A 107 7.05 3.88 -9.57
C VAL A 107 5.69 3.86 -10.26
N PHE A 108 5.64 4.29 -11.52
CA PHE A 108 4.43 4.23 -12.33
C PHE A 108 3.87 2.80 -12.43
N LEU A 109 4.71 1.81 -12.76
CA LEU A 109 4.28 0.41 -12.82
C LEU A 109 3.77 -0.11 -11.47
N THR A 110 4.42 0.27 -10.37
CA THR A 110 3.99 -0.11 -9.01
C THR A 110 2.62 0.50 -8.69
N ALA A 111 2.41 1.77 -9.03
CA ALA A 111 1.14 2.47 -8.82
C ALA A 111 0.02 1.89 -9.70
N LEU A 112 0.32 1.59 -10.96
CA LEU A 112 -0.59 0.93 -11.87
C LEU A 112 -1.02 -0.43 -11.32
N PHE A 113 -0.05 -1.24 -10.88
CA PHE A 113 -0.35 -2.56 -10.33
C PHE A 113 -1.14 -2.47 -9.01
N ALA A 114 -0.79 -1.54 -8.12
CA ALA A 114 -1.54 -1.30 -6.88
C ALA A 114 -2.99 -0.87 -7.15
N SER A 115 -3.20 0.05 -8.09
CA SER A 115 -4.53 0.49 -8.51
C SER A 115 -5.33 -0.64 -9.16
N GLY A 116 -4.69 -1.47 -9.98
CA GLY A 116 -5.30 -2.64 -10.60
C GLY A 116 -5.73 -3.70 -9.58
N ILE A 117 -4.87 -4.00 -8.60
CA ILE A 117 -5.24 -4.88 -7.48
C ILE A 117 -6.44 -4.31 -6.72
N MET A 118 -6.42 -3.03 -6.37
CA MET A 118 -7.51 -2.40 -5.62
C MET A 118 -8.84 -2.52 -6.38
N VAL A 119 -8.88 -2.18 -7.67
CA VAL A 119 -10.08 -2.33 -8.52
C VAL A 119 -10.49 -3.80 -8.63
N GLY A 120 -9.53 -4.70 -8.84
CA GLY A 120 -9.78 -6.14 -8.90
C GLY A 120 -10.39 -6.69 -7.61
N LEU A 121 -9.94 -6.22 -6.45
CA LEU A 121 -10.49 -6.61 -5.14
C LEU A 121 -11.89 -6.04 -4.92
N TYR A 122 -12.15 -4.79 -5.32
CA TYR A 122 -13.51 -4.26 -5.30
C TYR A 122 -14.44 -5.09 -6.20
N TYR A 123 -13.99 -5.45 -7.40
CA TYR A 123 -14.76 -6.30 -8.31
C TYR A 123 -15.01 -7.68 -7.72
N ALA A 124 -13.97 -8.37 -7.26
CA ALA A 124 -14.08 -9.69 -6.63
C ALA A 124 -15.03 -9.67 -5.43
N ARG A 125 -14.97 -8.61 -4.61
CA ARG A 125 -15.89 -8.43 -3.47
C ARG A 125 -17.33 -8.20 -3.93
N SER A 126 -17.55 -7.36 -4.94
CA SER A 126 -18.89 -7.08 -5.47
C SER A 126 -19.55 -8.34 -6.06
N VAL A 127 -18.76 -9.24 -6.64
CA VAL A 127 -19.24 -10.52 -7.16
C VAL A 127 -19.52 -11.52 -6.03
N ALA A 128 -18.67 -11.56 -5.00
CA ALA A 128 -18.81 -12.52 -3.90
C ALA A 128 -19.92 -12.16 -2.90
N TYR A 129 -20.16 -10.88 -2.66
CA TYR A 129 -21.09 -10.40 -1.61
C TYR A 129 -22.20 -9.47 -2.12
N GLY A 130 -22.15 -9.05 -3.39
CA GLY A 130 -23.26 -8.33 -4.02
C GLY A 130 -24.28 -9.30 -4.63
N ASP A 131 -25.44 -8.77 -5.04
CA ASP A 131 -26.54 -9.51 -5.68
C ASP A 131 -26.19 -10.01 -7.10
N GLY A 132 -25.01 -10.59 -7.31
CA GLY A 132 -24.60 -11.28 -8.55
C GLY A 132 -24.38 -10.40 -9.80
N GLY A 133 -24.67 -9.10 -9.74
CA GLY A 133 -24.68 -8.20 -10.90
C GLY A 133 -23.36 -7.50 -11.26
N GLY A 134 -22.27 -7.76 -10.54
CA GLY A 134 -20.99 -7.04 -10.71
C GLY A 134 -20.95 -5.67 -10.02
N MET A 135 -19.93 -4.85 -10.32
CA MET A 135 -19.81 -3.51 -9.73
C MET A 135 -20.87 -2.56 -10.31
N GLY A 136 -21.71 -2.00 -9.45
CA GLY A 136 -22.63 -0.92 -9.84
C GLY A 136 -21.90 0.32 -10.33
N ALA A 137 -22.58 1.18 -11.11
CA ALA A 137 -21.99 2.38 -11.70
C ALA A 137 -21.32 3.32 -10.67
N GLN A 138 -21.92 3.44 -9.48
CA GLN A 138 -21.36 4.24 -8.38
C GLN A 138 -20.06 3.66 -7.83
N LEU A 139 -19.99 2.33 -7.66
CA LEU A 139 -18.79 1.62 -7.22
C LEU A 139 -17.66 1.73 -8.25
N TRP A 140 -18.00 1.67 -9.54
CA TRP A 140 -17.05 1.92 -10.63
C TRP A 140 -16.50 3.34 -10.59
N GLY A 141 -17.36 4.35 -10.47
CA GLY A 141 -16.93 5.75 -10.36
C GLY A 141 -16.00 5.97 -9.18
N MET A 142 -16.35 5.40 -8.01
CA MET A 142 -15.52 5.47 -6.81
C MET A 142 -14.16 4.76 -7.02
N ALA A 143 -14.15 3.51 -7.46
CA ALA A 143 -12.91 2.74 -7.64
C ALA A 143 -12.01 3.33 -8.73
N ALA A 144 -12.58 3.84 -9.82
CA ALA A 144 -11.83 4.51 -10.89
C ALA A 144 -11.19 5.81 -10.39
N SER A 145 -11.94 6.63 -9.65
CA SER A 145 -11.40 7.89 -9.09
C SER A 145 -10.24 7.61 -8.12
N GLN A 146 -10.37 6.61 -7.25
CA GLN A 146 -9.32 6.16 -6.34
C GLN A 146 -8.11 5.60 -7.09
N ALA A 147 -8.31 4.81 -8.14
CA ALA A 147 -7.24 4.25 -8.96
C ALA A 147 -6.42 5.35 -9.64
N VAL A 148 -7.09 6.32 -10.26
CA VAL A 148 -6.44 7.49 -10.88
C VAL A 148 -5.70 8.31 -9.83
N PHE A 149 -6.29 8.50 -8.64
CA PHE A 149 -5.64 9.20 -7.54
C PHE A 149 -4.35 8.51 -7.10
N ILE A 150 -4.35 7.18 -6.94
CA ILE A 150 -3.14 6.41 -6.58
C ILE A 150 -2.03 6.65 -7.60
N ILE A 151 -2.33 6.56 -8.89
CA ILE A 151 -1.34 6.77 -9.96
C ILE A 151 -0.80 8.21 -9.91
N PHE A 152 -1.69 9.20 -9.87
CA PHE A 152 -1.31 10.60 -9.90
C PHE A 152 -0.48 10.99 -8.67
N PHE A 153 -0.93 10.62 -7.48
CA PHE A 153 -0.24 10.90 -6.22
C PHE A 153 1.16 10.27 -6.18
N SER A 154 1.30 9.04 -6.67
CA SER A 154 2.59 8.35 -6.71
C SER A 154 3.58 9.04 -7.65
N MET A 155 3.10 9.48 -8.82
CA MET A 155 3.91 10.21 -9.78
C MET A 155 4.29 11.61 -9.28
N PHE A 156 3.37 12.28 -8.58
CA PHE A 156 3.62 13.53 -7.89
C PHE A 156 4.71 13.36 -6.82
N THR A 157 4.60 12.32 -5.97
CA THR A 157 5.59 12.00 -4.94
C THR A 157 6.97 11.71 -5.55
N SER A 158 7.02 10.99 -6.68
CA SER A 158 8.26 10.75 -7.42
C SER A 158 8.87 12.03 -7.97
N ALA A 159 8.07 12.95 -8.52
CA ALA A 159 8.57 14.23 -9.03
C ALA A 159 9.12 15.12 -7.90
N MET A 160 8.44 15.13 -6.74
CA MET A 160 8.91 15.84 -5.54
C MET A 160 10.24 15.28 -5.03
N ALA A 161 10.38 13.95 -4.99
CA ALA A 161 11.63 13.31 -4.58
C ALA A 161 12.80 13.70 -5.50
N GLU A 162 12.58 13.73 -6.82
CA GLU A 162 13.58 14.18 -7.78
C GLU A 162 13.93 15.67 -7.61
N MET A 163 12.93 16.52 -7.36
CA MET A 163 13.13 17.96 -7.17
C MET A 163 13.95 18.27 -5.92
N ILE A 164 13.69 17.59 -4.81
CA ILE A 164 14.46 17.75 -3.56
C ILE A 164 15.95 17.45 -3.78
N VAL A 165 16.26 16.39 -4.54
CA VAL A 165 17.65 16.05 -4.88
C VAL A 165 18.29 17.15 -5.73
N LYS A 166 17.59 17.65 -6.75
CA LYS A 166 18.08 18.74 -7.61
C LYS A 166 18.35 20.03 -6.82
N VAL A 167 17.44 20.42 -5.94
CA VAL A 167 17.60 21.63 -5.10
C VAL A 167 18.80 21.49 -4.17
N ARG A 168 18.96 20.33 -3.53
CA ARG A 168 20.13 20.04 -2.69
C ARG A 168 21.43 20.14 -3.49
N ASP A 169 21.45 19.58 -4.70
CA ASP A 169 22.64 19.56 -5.55
C ASP A 169 22.95 20.95 -6.13
N SER A 170 21.96 21.85 -6.29
CA SER A 170 22.17 23.25 -6.68
C SER A 170 22.68 24.16 -5.56
N GLN A 171 22.59 23.72 -4.31
CA GLN A 171 23.04 24.46 -3.12
C GLN A 171 24.48 24.07 -2.69
N ARG A 172 25.13 23.19 -3.46
CA ARG A 172 26.53 22.78 -3.29
C ARG A 172 27.37 23.35 -4.42
#